data_AF-A0A1F4UIC5-F1
#
_entry.id   AF-A0A1F4UIC5-F1
#
_cell.length_a   1.000
_cell.length_b   1.000
_cell.length_c   1.000
_cell.angle_alpha   90.00
_cell.angle_beta   90.00
_cell.angle_gamma   90.00
#
_symmetry.space_group_name_H-M   'P 1'
#
loop_
_entity.id
_entity.type
_entity.pdbx_description
1 polymer ?
#
loop_
_entity_poly.entity_id
_entity_poly.type
_entity_poly.pdbx_seq_one_letter_code
_entity_poly.pdbx_strand_id
1 'polypeptide(L)'
;MLKRIKYMLKGLILIISIFLLMLLESFFLRVFSFSIFVILTVSLYKRVGDIWFYLFVALVGIALDTVLHMPIGIHMLILGGLLITLQISWLLIPRGSNSGYIPIYFFVISYYLLLPISTSLIQDNIFPEILGSTILWVFVKGLISVALCILIDRVFVSLRDSSGGTSIRLS
;
A
#
# COMPACT_ATOMS: atom_id res chain seq x y z
N MET A 1 -0.71 18.93 -32.61
CA MET A 1 0.51 19.25 -31.85
C MET A 1 0.29 19.25 -30.32
N LEU A 2 -0.64 20.08 -29.80
CA LEU A 2 -0.99 20.15 -28.36
C LEU A 2 -1.31 18.80 -27.69
N LYS A 3 -1.98 17.88 -28.40
CA LYS A 3 -2.33 16.55 -27.87
C LYS A 3 -1.09 15.70 -27.56
N ARG A 4 -0.06 15.72 -28.42
CA ARG A 4 1.23 15.02 -28.21
C ARG A 4 1.98 15.55 -27.00
N ILE A 5 2.04 16.88 -26.85
CA ILE A 5 2.70 17.53 -25.71
C ILE A 5 2.03 17.14 -24.39
N LYS A 6 0.68 17.07 -24.36
CA LYS A 6 -0.06 16.59 -23.18
C LYS A 6 0.28 15.15 -22.80
N TYR A 7 0.43 14.24 -23.78
CA TYR A 7 0.83 12.85 -23.47
C TYR A 7 2.27 12.75 -22.97
N MET A 8 3.19 13.51 -23.58
CA MET A 8 4.59 13.55 -23.14
C MET A 8 4.71 14.08 -21.71
N LEU A 9 3.99 15.16 -21.38
CA LEU A 9 3.98 15.73 -20.03
C LEU A 9 3.39 14.76 -19.00
N LYS A 10 2.30 14.08 -19.32
CA LYS A 10 1.69 13.06 -18.45
C LYS A 10 2.66 11.90 -18.18
N GLY A 11 3.37 11.45 -19.21
CA GLY A 11 4.40 10.41 -19.07
C GLY A 11 5.53 10.85 -18.14
N LEU A 12 6.02 12.09 -18.30
CA LEU A 12 7.06 12.65 -17.46
C LEU A 12 6.63 12.74 -15.99
N ILE A 13 5.41 13.23 -15.73
CA ILE A 13 4.85 13.30 -14.37
C ILE A 13 4.77 11.91 -13.75
N LEU A 14 4.35 10.89 -14.50
CA LEU A 14 4.25 9.52 -14.02
C LEU A 14 5.64 8.98 -13.61
N ILE A 15 6.65 9.16 -14.46
CA ILE A 15 8.03 8.73 -14.17
C ILE A 15 8.54 9.43 -12.91
N ILE A 16 8.40 10.76 -12.82
CA ILE A 16 8.82 11.53 -11.64
C ILE A 16 8.09 11.05 -10.39
N SER A 17 6.80 10.75 -10.50
CA SER A 17 5.99 10.26 -9.37
C SER A 17 6.47 8.90 -8.86
N ILE A 18 6.85 7.99 -9.77
CA ILE A 18 7.43 6.70 -9.40
C ILE A 18 8.76 6.92 -8.66
N PHE A 19 9.69 7.69 -9.23
CA PHE A 19 10.98 7.96 -8.55
C PHE A 19 10.79 8.64 -7.20
N LEU A 20 9.87 9.59 -7.09
CA LEU A 20 9.56 10.26 -5.82
C LEU A 20 8.99 9.27 -4.81
N LEU A 21 8.08 8.38 -5.23
CA LEU A 21 7.53 7.33 -4.37
C LEU A 21 8.63 6.39 -3.87
N MET A 22 9.55 5.99 -4.74
CA MET A 22 10.68 5.13 -4.40
C MET A 22 11.65 5.78 -3.42
N LEU A 23 11.93 7.07 -3.61
CA LEU A 23 12.74 7.88 -2.69
C LEU A 23 12.06 7.97 -1.32
N LEU A 24 10.75 8.24 -1.32
CA LEU A 24 9.97 8.35 -0.09
C LEU A 24 9.93 7.01 0.63
N GLU A 25 9.65 5.91 -0.08
CA GLU A 25 9.68 4.56 0.48
C GLU A 25 11.04 4.26 1.12
N SER A 26 12.14 4.51 0.41
CA SER A 26 13.49 4.27 0.94
C SER A 26 13.79 5.10 2.19
N PHE A 27 13.36 6.37 2.20
CA PHE A 27 13.49 7.26 3.36
C PHE A 27 12.71 6.73 4.56
N PHE A 28 11.45 6.36 4.36
CA PHE A 28 10.58 5.90 5.45
C PHE A 28 10.96 4.51 5.97
N LEU A 29 11.40 3.59 5.11
CA LEU A 29 11.96 2.32 5.53
C LEU A 29 13.24 2.53 6.37
N ARG A 30 14.11 3.47 5.99
CA ARG A 30 15.36 3.70 6.71
C ARG A 30 15.19 4.46 8.03
N VAL A 31 14.29 5.44 8.09
CA VAL A 31 14.10 6.30 9.27
C VAL A 31 13.07 5.73 10.24
N PHE A 32 11.95 5.23 9.72
CA PHE A 32 10.81 4.80 10.53
C PHE A 32 10.51 3.30 10.42
N SER A 33 11.20 2.59 9.53
CA SER A 33 11.05 1.15 9.30
C SER A 33 9.63 0.71 8.94
N PHE A 34 8.86 1.58 8.29
CA PHE A 34 7.55 1.26 7.73
C PHE A 34 7.49 1.54 6.23
N SER A 35 6.64 0.80 5.54
CA SER A 35 6.42 0.88 4.09
C SER A 35 5.24 1.78 3.77
N ILE A 36 5.49 2.85 3.02
CA ILE A 36 4.43 3.71 2.46
C ILE A 36 3.69 2.98 1.35
N PHE A 37 4.39 2.16 0.57
CA PHE A 37 3.79 1.38 -0.51
C PHE A 37 2.63 0.51 0.00
N VAL A 38 2.78 -0.15 1.14
CA VAL A 38 1.71 -0.94 1.77
C VAL A 38 0.53 -0.05 2.16
N ILE A 39 0.81 1.08 2.79
CA ILE A 39 -0.22 2.05 3.23
C ILE A 39 -1.02 2.53 2.02
N LEU A 40 -0.34 2.99 0.97
CA LEU A 40 -0.97 3.43 -0.27
C LEU A 40 -1.76 2.31 -0.93
N THR A 41 -1.24 1.09 -0.96
CA THR A 41 -1.92 -0.06 -1.54
C THR A 41 -3.27 -0.29 -0.85
N VAL A 42 -3.31 -0.34 0.49
CA VAL A 42 -4.59 -0.53 1.19
C VAL A 42 -5.51 0.67 1.04
N SER A 43 -4.97 1.90 1.13
CA SER A 43 -5.77 3.11 1.01
C SER A 43 -6.42 3.25 -0.37
N LEU A 44 -5.72 2.87 -1.45
CA LEU A 44 -6.21 2.97 -2.83
C LEU A 44 -7.10 1.78 -3.24
N TYR A 45 -7.01 0.66 -2.53
CA TYR A 45 -7.80 -0.53 -2.83
C TYR A 45 -9.31 -0.23 -2.78
N LYS A 46 -10.03 -0.60 -3.85
CA LYS A 46 -11.45 -0.26 -4.11
C LYS A 46 -11.79 1.23 -4.19
N ARG A 47 -10.81 2.14 -4.24
CA ARG A 47 -11.01 3.59 -4.48
C ARG A 47 -10.62 4.03 -5.87
N VAL A 48 -9.67 3.33 -6.48
CA VAL A 48 -9.21 3.54 -7.86
C VAL A 48 -9.76 2.41 -8.73
N GLY A 49 -9.96 2.66 -10.03
CA GLY A 49 -10.37 1.61 -10.96
C GLY A 49 -9.41 0.41 -10.93
N ASP A 50 -9.94 -0.80 -10.94
CA ASP A 50 -9.19 -2.04 -10.68
C ASP A 50 -7.94 -2.17 -11.56
N ILE A 51 -8.05 -1.87 -12.86
CA ILE A 51 -6.92 -1.92 -13.81
C ILE A 51 -5.77 -1.01 -13.37
N TRP A 52 -6.08 0.23 -12.97
CA TRP A 52 -5.08 1.20 -12.55
C TRP A 52 -4.46 0.84 -11.20
N PHE A 53 -5.25 0.24 -10.31
CA PHE A 53 -4.76 -0.25 -9.03
C PHE A 53 -3.76 -1.39 -9.21
N TYR A 54 -4.09 -2.41 -10.00
CA TYR A 54 -3.18 -3.53 -10.24
C TYR A 54 -1.94 -3.10 -11.03
N LEU A 55 -2.07 -2.15 -11.96
CA LEU A 55 -0.93 -1.55 -12.65
C LEU A 55 0.00 -0.85 -11.66
N PHE A 56 -0.54 -0.08 -10.72
CA PHE A 56 0.23 0.58 -9.67
C PHE A 56 0.98 -0.43 -8.79
N VAL A 57 0.28 -1.45 -8.29
CA VAL A 57 0.90 -2.50 -7.46
C VAL A 57 2.00 -3.23 -8.22
N ALA A 58 1.79 -3.55 -9.49
CA ALA A 58 2.77 -4.25 -10.31
C ALA A 58 4.03 -3.39 -10.57
N LEU A 59 3.85 -2.16 -11.06
CA LEU A 59 4.98 -1.28 -11.40
C LEU A 59 5.80 -0.90 -10.17
N VAL A 60 5.14 -0.50 -9.08
CA VAL A 60 5.83 -0.09 -7.86
C VAL A 60 6.41 -1.31 -7.15
N GLY A 61 5.71 -2.45 -7.12
CA GLY A 61 6.22 -3.68 -6.55
C GLY A 61 7.53 -4.13 -7.21
N ILE A 62 7.56 -4.21 -8.54
CA ILE A 62 8.79 -4.58 -9.29
C ILE A 62 9.90 -3.55 -9.05
N ALA A 63 9.57 -2.26 -9.04
CA ALA A 63 10.54 -1.22 -8.76
C ALA A 63 11.15 -1.38 -7.36
N LEU A 64 10.34 -1.69 -6.35
CA LEU A 64 10.77 -1.94 -4.98
C LEU A 64 11.62 -3.18 -4.85
N ASP A 65 11.23 -4.29 -5.48
CA ASP A 65 12.05 -5.50 -5.51
C ASP A 65 13.45 -5.17 -6.05
N THR A 66 13.51 -4.36 -7.10
CA THR A 66 14.78 -3.95 -7.73
C THR A 66 15.62 -3.04 -6.83
N VAL A 67 15.02 -2.02 -6.22
CA VAL A 67 15.74 -1.04 -5.39
C VAL A 67 16.16 -1.61 -4.04
N LEU A 68 15.37 -2.53 -3.48
CA LEU A 68 15.67 -3.19 -2.20
C LEU A 68 16.47 -4.49 -2.38
N HIS A 69 16.90 -4.82 -3.60
CA HIS A 69 17.65 -6.04 -3.93
C HIS A 69 16.95 -7.34 -3.47
N MET A 70 15.63 -7.36 -3.55
CA MET A 70 14.81 -8.53 -3.24
C MET A 70 14.47 -9.33 -4.52
N PRO A 71 13.98 -10.58 -4.40
CA PRO A 71 13.54 -11.35 -5.56
C PRO A 71 12.41 -10.62 -6.30
N ILE A 72 12.55 -10.52 -7.62
CA ILE A 72 11.54 -9.88 -8.46
C ILE A 72 10.20 -10.61 -8.29
N GLY A 73 9.15 -9.87 -7.96
CA GLY A 73 7.80 -10.35 -7.76
C GLY A 73 7.42 -10.68 -6.31
N ILE A 74 8.34 -10.56 -5.34
CA ILE A 74 8.03 -10.89 -3.94
C ILE A 74 6.93 -9.98 -3.38
N HIS A 75 7.04 -8.67 -3.60
CA HIS A 75 6.03 -7.71 -3.14
C HIS A 75 4.67 -7.97 -3.80
N MET A 76 4.65 -8.28 -5.10
CA MET A 76 3.41 -8.58 -5.82
C MET A 76 2.74 -9.85 -5.31
N LEU A 77 3.51 -10.91 -5.06
CA LEU A 77 3.00 -12.19 -4.57
C LEU A 77 2.34 -12.03 -3.19
N ILE A 78 3.05 -11.36 -2.27
CA ILE A 78 2.56 -11.15 -0.90
C ILE A 78 1.31 -10.27 -0.92
N LEU A 79 1.35 -9.13 -1.62
CA LEU A 79 0.20 -8.24 -1.70
C LEU A 79 -1.00 -8.89 -2.39
N GLY A 80 -0.78 -9.67 -3.45
CA GLY A 80 -1.85 -10.42 -4.10
C GLY A 80 -2.57 -11.35 -3.14
N GLY A 81 -1.81 -12.17 -2.38
CA GLY A 81 -2.37 -13.05 -1.36
C GLY A 81 -3.11 -12.29 -0.26
N LEU A 82 -2.51 -11.22 0.25
CA LEU A 82 -3.11 -10.43 1.33
C LEU A 82 -4.36 -9.67 0.88
N LEU A 83 -4.43 -9.21 -0.38
CA LEU A 83 -5.62 -8.53 -0.90
C LEU A 83 -6.81 -9.47 -0.98
N ILE A 84 -6.58 -10.74 -1.33
CA ILE A 84 -7.61 -11.79 -1.27
C ILE A 84 -8.10 -11.95 0.17
N THR A 85 -7.18 -12.08 1.13
CA THR A 85 -7.53 -12.19 2.56
C THR A 85 -8.27 -10.96 3.07
N LEU A 86 -7.87 -9.76 2.64
CA LEU A 86 -8.56 -8.51 2.98
C LEU A 86 -9.98 -8.49 2.45
N GLN A 87 -10.19 -8.93 1.21
CA GLN A 87 -11.50 -9.00 0.60
C GLN A 87 -12.43 -9.98 1.34
N ILE A 88 -11.89 -11.13 1.76
CA ILE A 88 -12.61 -12.09 2.62
C ILE A 88 -12.91 -11.45 3.99
N SER A 89 -11.95 -10.75 4.58
CA SER A 89 -12.12 -10.09 5.88
C SER A 89 -13.18 -8.99 5.85
N TRP A 90 -13.30 -8.26 4.73
CA TRP A 90 -14.33 -7.25 4.54
C TRP A 90 -15.73 -7.81 4.35
N LEU A 91 -15.85 -9.09 3.97
CA LEU A 91 -17.14 -9.78 3.97
C LEU A 91 -17.65 -9.99 5.41
N LEU A 92 -16.74 -10.20 6.36
CA LEU A 92 -17.06 -10.40 7.78
C LEU A 92 -17.20 -9.07 8.53
N ILE A 93 -16.31 -8.11 8.26
CA ILE A 93 -16.25 -6.80 8.92
C ILE A 93 -16.34 -5.71 7.85
N PRO A 94 -17.50 -5.06 7.66
CA PRO A 94 -17.68 -4.09 6.58
C PRO A 94 -16.80 -2.86 6.80
N ARG A 95 -16.14 -2.40 5.73
CA ARG A 95 -15.21 -1.26 5.75
C ARG A 95 -15.81 0.04 6.31
N GLY A 96 -17.12 0.26 6.15
CA GLY A 96 -17.81 1.45 6.64
C GLY A 96 -18.15 1.46 8.13
N SER A 97 -17.90 0.36 8.85
CA SER A 97 -18.13 0.27 10.29
C SER A 97 -16.98 0.89 11.10
N ASN A 98 -17.22 1.23 12.37
CA ASN A 98 -16.16 1.68 13.29
C ASN A 98 -15.00 0.67 13.42
N SER A 99 -15.27 -0.62 13.20
CA SER A 99 -14.27 -1.70 13.22
C SER A 99 -13.62 -1.97 11.86
N GLY A 100 -13.93 -1.21 10.81
CA GLY A 100 -13.42 -1.41 9.45
C GLY A 100 -11.90 -1.33 9.30
N TYR A 101 -11.19 -0.78 10.29
CA TYR A 101 -9.72 -0.70 10.33
C TYR A 101 -9.06 -1.96 10.92
N ILE A 102 -9.81 -2.85 11.58
CA ILE A 102 -9.27 -4.11 12.11
C ILE A 102 -8.73 -5.01 11.00
N PRO A 103 -9.47 -5.28 9.89
CA PRO A 103 -8.92 -6.02 8.75
C PRO A 103 -7.67 -5.37 8.14
N ILE A 104 -7.60 -4.03 8.13
CA ILE A 104 -6.44 -3.29 7.62
C ILE A 104 -5.23 -3.51 8.52
N TYR A 105 -5.42 -3.49 9.83
CA TYR A 105 -4.37 -3.79 10.80
C TYR A 105 -3.77 -5.18 10.58
N PHE A 106 -4.63 -6.20 10.44
CA PHE A 106 -4.18 -7.56 10.15
C PHE A 106 -3.46 -7.65 8.81
N PHE A 107 -3.97 -7.02 7.75
CA PHE A 107 -3.31 -6.97 6.46
C PHE A 107 -1.87 -6.43 6.57
N VAL A 108 -1.70 -5.30 7.27
CA VAL A 108 -0.40 -4.65 7.40
C VAL A 108 0.58 -5.49 8.22
N ILE A 109 0.14 -6.09 9.33
CA ILE A 109 0.99 -6.96 10.13
C ILE A 109 1.41 -8.19 9.34
N SER A 110 0.46 -8.84 8.67
CA SER A 110 0.75 -10.00 7.85
C SER A 110 1.74 -9.66 6.74
N TYR A 111 1.66 -8.48 6.14
CA TYR A 111 2.68 -8.02 5.19
C TYR A 111 4.07 -7.97 5.80
N TYR A 112 4.24 -7.29 6.94
CA TYR A 112 5.55 -7.15 7.57
C TYR A 112 6.14 -8.47 8.10
N LEU A 113 5.31 -9.45 8.42
CA LEU A 113 5.77 -10.79 8.78
C LEU A 113 6.10 -11.62 7.54
N LEU A 114 5.25 -11.61 6.52
CA LEU A 114 5.44 -12.42 5.32
C LEU A 114 6.62 -11.96 4.48
N LEU A 115 6.89 -10.66 4.40
CA LEU A 115 8.00 -10.16 3.59
C LEU A 115 9.36 -10.78 3.94
N PRO A 116 9.86 -10.72 5.19
CA PRO A 116 11.12 -11.37 5.54
C PRO A 116 11.05 -12.89 5.42
N ILE A 117 9.92 -13.52 5.78
CA ILE A 117 9.73 -14.98 5.65
C ILE A 117 9.88 -15.42 4.20
N SER A 118 9.13 -14.80 3.29
CA SER A 118 9.15 -15.16 1.89
C SER A 118 10.48 -14.81 1.23
N THR A 119 11.10 -13.68 1.57
CA THR A 119 12.41 -13.31 1.03
C THR A 119 13.49 -14.32 1.41
N SER A 120 13.61 -14.68 2.70
CA SER A 120 14.61 -15.67 3.15
C SER A 120 14.35 -17.08 2.61
N LEU A 121 13.07 -17.49 2.49
CA LEU A 121 12.74 -18.78 1.90
C LEU A 121 13.08 -18.86 0.41
N ILE A 122 12.90 -17.77 -0.35
CA ILE A 122 13.15 -17.78 -1.80
C ILE A 122 14.64 -17.56 -2.12
N GLN A 123 15.33 -16.66 -1.40
CA GLN A 123 16.74 -16.36 -1.67
C GLN A 123 17.67 -17.39 -1.05
N ASP A 124 17.48 -17.68 0.23
CA ASP A 124 18.45 -18.42 1.03
C ASP A 124 18.02 -19.87 1.28
N ASN A 125 16.77 -20.23 0.94
CA ASN A 125 16.14 -21.52 1.27
C ASN A 125 16.16 -21.83 2.77
N ILE A 126 16.21 -20.79 3.61
CA ILE A 126 16.29 -20.90 5.07
C ILE A 126 15.09 -20.19 5.68
N PHE A 127 14.57 -20.76 6.76
CA PHE A 127 13.54 -20.10 7.55
C PHE A 127 14.18 -19.01 8.43
N PRO A 128 13.74 -17.74 8.36
CA PRO A 128 14.38 -16.69 9.12
C PRO A 128 14.14 -16.84 10.63
N GLU A 129 15.17 -16.55 11.42
CA GLU A 129 15.06 -16.47 12.86
C GLU A 129 14.34 -15.18 13.27
N ILE A 130 13.04 -15.27 13.55
CA ILE A 130 12.24 -14.13 13.99
C ILE A 130 12.34 -14.01 15.51
N LEU A 131 13.19 -13.09 15.97
CA LEU A 131 13.25 -12.69 17.38
C LEU A 131 11.92 -12.08 17.85
N GLY A 132 11.53 -12.36 19.11
CA GLY A 132 10.31 -11.81 19.70
C GLY A 132 10.27 -10.28 19.74
N SER A 133 11.43 -9.63 19.85
CA SER A 133 11.55 -8.17 19.75
C SER A 133 11.14 -7.64 18.37
N THR A 134 11.47 -8.37 17.29
CA THR A 134 11.07 -8.03 15.92
C THR A 134 9.54 -8.09 15.78
N ILE A 135 8.91 -9.10 16.38
CA ILE A 135 7.45 -9.27 16.36
C ILE A 135 6.76 -8.08 17.03
N LEU A 136 7.22 -7.65 18.21
CA LEU A 136 6.69 -6.46 18.89
C LEU A 136 6.80 -5.21 18.01
N TRP A 137 7.94 -5.02 17.36
CA TRP A 137 8.12 -3.90 16.42
C TRP A 137 7.18 -3.96 15.22
N VAL A 138 6.86 -5.15 14.72
CA VAL A 138 5.86 -5.32 13.65
C VAL A 138 4.48 -4.86 14.11
N PHE A 139 4.07 -5.18 15.34
CA PHE A 139 2.79 -4.70 15.88
C PHE A 139 2.74 -3.18 16.00
N VAL A 140 3.83 -2.55 16.47
CA VAL A 140 3.94 -1.08 16.55
C VAL A 140 3.86 -0.45 15.16
N LYS A 141 4.60 -0.99 14.17
CA LYS A 141 4.54 -0.54 12.78
C LYS A 141 3.13 -0.66 12.21
N GLY A 142 2.44 -1.78 12.49
CA GLY A 142 1.05 -1.98 12.11
C GLY A 142 0.12 -0.88 12.65
N LEU A 143 0.28 -0.50 13.92
CA LEU A 143 -0.54 0.56 14.53
C LEU A 143 -0.28 1.91 13.87
N ILE A 144 0.98 2.25 13.62
CA ILE A 144 1.37 3.50 12.95
C ILE A 144 0.81 3.55 11.53
N SER A 145 0.97 2.47 10.76
CA SER A 145 0.44 2.37 9.40
C SER A 145 -1.08 2.50 9.35
N VAL A 146 -1.82 1.88 10.28
CA VAL A 146 -3.27 2.05 10.37
C VAL A 146 -3.66 3.49 10.74
N ALA A 147 -2.94 4.12 11.67
CA ALA A 147 -3.16 5.52 12.00
C ALA A 147 -2.98 6.43 10.76
N LEU A 148 -1.95 6.17 9.95
CA LEU A 148 -1.76 6.87 8.67
C LEU A 148 -2.88 6.58 7.68
N CYS A 149 -3.36 5.33 7.57
CA CYS A 149 -4.53 5.00 6.75
C CYS A 149 -5.78 5.80 7.18
N ILE A 150 -6.02 5.95 8.49
CA ILE A 150 -7.13 6.75 9.01
C ILE A 150 -6.98 8.23 8.62
N LEU A 151 -5.77 8.78 8.72
CA LEU A 151 -5.50 10.16 8.31
C LEU A 151 -5.73 10.36 6.81
N ILE A 152 -5.22 9.45 5.97
CA ILE A 152 -5.44 9.47 4.53
C ILE A 152 -6.94 9.42 4.22
N ASP A 153 -7.68 8.53 4.86
CA ASP A 153 -9.13 8.40 4.71
C ASP A 153 -9.87 9.71 5.03
N ARG A 154 -9.50 10.37 6.13
CA ARG A 154 -10.08 11.67 6.50
C ARG A 154 -9.77 12.76 5.48
N VAL A 155 -8.53 12.82 4.97
CA VAL A 155 -8.14 13.77 3.92
C VAL A 155 -8.96 13.53 2.65
N PHE A 156 -9.12 12.27 2.23
CA PHE A 156 -9.92 11.93 1.05
C PHE A 156 -11.39 12.32 1.20
N VAL A 157 -11.99 12.06 2.37
CA VAL A 157 -13.37 12.48 2.66
C VAL A 157 -13.49 14.00 2.59
N SER A 158 -12.57 14.74 3.23
CA SER A 158 -12.56 16.20 3.21
C SER A 158 -12.42 16.77 1.80
N LEU A 159 -11.56 16.18 0.96
CA LEU A 159 -11.39 16.61 -0.44
C LEU A 159 -12.64 16.35 -1.27
N ARG A 160 -13.31 15.20 -1.06
CA ARG A 160 -14.57 14.87 -1.75
C ARG A 160 -15.69 15.83 -1.38
N ASP A 161 -15.81 16.17 -0.11
CA ASP A 161 -16.85 17.10 0.37
C ASP A 161 -16.58 18.53 -0.13
N SER A 162 -15.31 18.93 -0.28
CA SER A 162 -14.94 20.21 -0.88
C SER A 162 -15.25 20.32 -2.38
N SER A 163 -15.27 19.20 -3.12
CA SER A 163 -15.64 19.18 -4.53
C SER A 163 -17.14 18.97 -4.78
N GLY A 164 -17.91 18.63 -3.74
CA GLY A 164 -19.33 18.25 -3.79
C GLY A 164 -20.31 19.39 -3.49
N GLY A 165 -19.84 20.62 -3.28
CA GLY A 165 -20.66 21.78 -2.89
C GLY A 165 -21.74 22.24 -3.90
N THR A 166 -21.90 21.60 -5.06
CA THR A 166 -22.90 21.97 -6.08
C THR A 166 -23.61 20.77 -6.70
N SER A 167 -24.05 19.80 -5.90
CA SER A 167 -25.14 18.91 -6.34
C SER A 167 -26.15 18.72 -5.21
N ILE A 168 -27.22 19.49 -5.36
CA ILE A 168 -28.52 19.45 -4.69
C ILE A 168 -28.85 18.03 -4.20
N ARG A 169 -29.07 17.88 -2.89
CA ARG A 169 -29.86 16.78 -2.33
C ARG A 169 -31.32 17.07 -2.68
N LEU A 170 -31.89 16.30 -3.61
CA LEU A 170 -33.33 16.24 -3.77
C LEU A 170 -33.90 15.31 -2.70
N SER A 171 -34.76 15.90 -1.88
CA SER A 171 -35.87 15.34 -1.08
C SER A 171 -35.72 13.92 -0.54
#